data_AF-A0A9X3XDS8-F1
#
_entry.id   AF-A0A9X3XDS8-F1
#
_cell.length_a   1.000
_cell.length_b   1.000
_cell.length_c   1.000
_cell.angle_alpha   90.00
_cell.angle_beta   90.00
_cell.angle_gamma   90.00
#
_symmetry.space_group_name_H-M   'P 1'
#
loop_
_entity.id
_entity.type
_entity.pdbx_description
1 polymer ?
#
loop_
_entity_poly.entity_id
_entity_poly.type
_entity_poly.pdbx_seq_one_letter_code
_entity_poly.pdbx_strand_id
1 'polypeptide(L)'
;MADDSVGKYTGEGIFDVTSYKDKLVDVKSGELNKFRRSKPGLARVLNELAKAIPEHGDEARIHAKTYQEILEIVVILALIRKDAPGVAKLSEILRESEVYYEDKLETLISRLGKSVIDTAQDDKKPGLLAIFEETLAYRSMYADKAAATRKKNEAAAQEGKPTTSDGQEPAGS
;
A
#
# COMPACT_ATOMS: atom_id res chain seq x y z
N MET A 1 -8.68 -8.01 -25.38
CA MET A 1 -8.27 -8.74 -24.16
C MET A 1 -9.31 -8.37 -23.11
N ALA A 2 -10.11 -9.35 -22.66
CA ALA A 2 -11.27 -9.08 -21.83
C ALA A 2 -10.84 -8.57 -20.44
N ASP A 3 -11.53 -7.52 -20.00
CA ASP A 3 -11.40 -6.75 -18.76
C ASP A 3 -11.89 -7.57 -17.55
N ASP A 4 -11.36 -8.79 -17.37
CA ASP A 4 -11.81 -9.77 -16.37
C ASP A 4 -10.97 -9.74 -15.07
N SER A 5 -10.04 -8.80 -14.95
CA SER A 5 -9.11 -8.71 -13.81
C SER A 5 -9.61 -7.85 -12.64
N VAL A 6 -10.74 -7.14 -12.79
CA VAL A 6 -11.25 -6.22 -11.76
C VAL A 6 -12.65 -6.66 -11.32
N GLY A 7 -12.72 -7.32 -10.16
CA GLY A 7 -13.96 -7.69 -9.50
C GLY A 7 -14.42 -6.68 -8.46
N LYS A 8 -15.73 -6.61 -8.18
CA LYS A 8 -16.24 -5.84 -7.03
C LYS A 8 -15.85 -6.53 -5.72
N TYR A 9 -15.44 -5.74 -4.73
CA TYR A 9 -15.25 -6.27 -3.38
C TYR A 9 -16.59 -6.70 -2.78
N THR A 10 -16.67 -7.95 -2.33
CA THR A 10 -17.86 -8.56 -1.71
C THR A 10 -17.63 -8.92 -0.23
N GLY A 11 -16.48 -8.54 0.33
CA GLY A 11 -16.17 -8.80 1.73
C GLY A 11 -16.77 -7.77 2.68
N GLU A 12 -16.42 -7.90 3.95
CA GLU A 12 -16.90 -7.03 5.02
C GLU A 12 -16.34 -5.61 4.89
N GLY A 13 -17.22 -4.61 4.82
CA GLY A 13 -16.85 -3.20 4.69
C GLY A 13 -16.76 -2.45 6.02
N ILE A 14 -17.10 -3.08 7.14
CA ILE A 14 -17.16 -2.46 8.46
C ILE A 14 -16.53 -3.42 9.48
N PHE A 15 -15.49 -2.97 10.16
CA PHE A 15 -14.89 -3.68 11.30
C PHE A 15 -15.06 -2.83 12.55
N ASP A 16 -16.02 -3.19 13.41
CA ASP A 16 -16.34 -2.44 14.63
C ASP A 16 -15.46 -2.88 15.80
N VAL A 17 -14.53 -2.00 16.18
CA VAL A 17 -13.60 -2.19 17.31
C VAL A 17 -14.02 -1.39 18.56
N THR A 18 -15.23 -0.82 18.57
CA THR A 18 -15.69 0.10 19.63
C THR A 18 -15.64 -0.54 21.03
N SER A 19 -15.93 -1.84 21.13
CA SER A 19 -15.96 -2.58 22.40
C SER A 19 -14.61 -2.71 23.11
N TYR A 20 -13.49 -2.50 22.41
CA TYR A 20 -12.14 -2.56 22.97
C TYR A 20 -11.25 -1.40 22.50
N LYS A 21 -11.85 -0.31 22.00
CA LYS A 21 -11.17 0.85 21.44
C LYS A 21 -10.21 1.50 22.44
N ASP A 22 -10.59 1.58 23.70
CA ASP A 22 -9.77 2.15 24.79
C ASP A 22 -8.51 1.32 25.10
N LYS A 23 -8.45 0.08 24.60
CA LYS A 23 -7.30 -0.82 24.74
C LYS A 23 -6.36 -0.80 23.54
N LEU A 24 -6.74 -0.14 22.44
CA LEU A 24 -5.90 0.00 21.26
C LEU A 24 -4.78 1.01 21.50
N VAL A 25 -3.63 0.73 20.91
CA VAL A 25 -2.42 1.56 21.06
C VAL A 25 -1.89 1.95 19.69
N ASP A 26 -1.48 3.21 19.55
CA ASP A 26 -0.74 3.72 18.41
C ASP A 26 0.75 3.74 18.77
N VAL A 27 1.50 2.78 18.23
CA VAL A 27 2.93 2.65 18.46
C VAL A 27 3.65 3.36 17.32
N LYS A 28 4.58 4.26 17.67
CA LYS A 28 5.39 4.97 16.68
C LYS A 28 6.07 4.01 15.72
N SER A 29 6.16 4.43 14.45
CA SER A 29 6.80 3.64 13.40
C SER A 29 8.22 3.24 13.81
N GLY A 30 8.55 1.96 13.60
CA GLY A 30 9.85 1.37 13.96
C GLY A 30 10.00 0.94 15.42
N GLU A 31 9.06 1.24 16.33
CA GLU A 31 9.17 0.88 17.75
C GLU A 31 8.54 -0.48 18.11
N LEU A 32 7.81 -1.11 17.19
CA LEU A 32 7.17 -2.41 17.42
C LEU A 32 8.16 -3.53 17.77
N ASN A 33 9.41 -3.44 17.33
CA ASN A 33 10.47 -4.41 17.61
C ASN A 33 10.87 -4.48 19.09
N LYS A 34 10.56 -3.45 19.88
CA LYS A 34 10.84 -3.40 21.34
C LYS A 34 9.86 -4.29 22.13
N PHE A 35 8.73 -4.67 21.54
CA PHE A 35 7.69 -5.45 22.20
C PHE A 35 7.89 -6.95 22.02
N ARG A 36 7.64 -7.71 23.09
CA ARG A 36 7.74 -9.18 23.05
C ARG A 36 6.44 -9.77 22.52
N ARG A 37 6.56 -10.79 21.66
CA ARG A 37 5.42 -11.57 21.15
C ARG A 37 5.17 -12.78 22.05
N SER A 38 3.94 -13.29 22.04
CA SER A 38 3.59 -14.55 22.70
C SER A 38 4.44 -15.69 22.15
N LYS A 39 4.98 -16.52 23.05
CA LYS A 39 5.77 -17.70 22.68
C LYS A 39 4.86 -18.90 22.39
N PRO A 40 5.32 -19.90 21.62
CA PRO A 40 4.67 -21.20 21.54
C PRO A 40 4.45 -21.79 22.95
N GLY A 41 3.30 -22.44 23.16
CA GLY A 41 2.95 -23.04 24.45
C GLY A 41 2.18 -22.15 25.41
N LEU A 42 1.92 -20.88 25.08
CA LEU A 42 1.14 -19.98 25.95
C LEU A 42 -0.22 -20.56 26.38
N ALA A 43 -0.94 -21.26 25.48
CA ALA A 43 -2.22 -21.89 25.82
C ALA A 43 -2.08 -22.96 26.94
N ARG A 44 -0.98 -23.71 26.96
CA ARG A 44 -0.72 -24.69 28.03
C ARG A 44 -0.49 -23.99 29.37
N VAL A 45 0.28 -22.90 29.35
CA VAL A 45 0.52 -22.07 30.54
C VAL A 45 -0.79 -21.47 31.06
N LEU A 46 -1.65 -20.94 30.19
CA LEU A 46 -2.94 -20.38 30.61
C LEU A 46 -3.86 -21.45 31.23
N ASN A 47 -3.87 -22.66 30.67
CA ASN A 47 -4.63 -23.78 31.23
C ASN A 47 -4.08 -24.26 32.57
N GLU A 48 -2.76 -24.24 32.75
CA GLU A 48 -2.10 -24.52 34.02
C GLU A 48 -2.47 -23.47 35.07
N LEU A 49 -2.33 -22.19 34.74
CA LEU A 49 -2.67 -21.07 35.62
C LEU A 49 -4.15 -21.11 36.04
N ALA A 50 -5.06 -21.47 35.13
CA ALA A 50 -6.49 -21.57 35.45
C ALA A 50 -6.81 -22.63 36.52
N LYS A 51 -5.95 -23.65 36.69
CA LYS A 51 -6.09 -24.68 37.73
C LYS A 51 -5.30 -24.34 38.99
N ALA A 52 -4.06 -23.87 38.81
CA ALA A 52 -3.13 -23.62 39.90
C ALA A 52 -3.47 -22.36 40.70
N ILE A 53 -4.00 -21.31 40.08
CA ILE A 53 -4.30 -20.04 40.79
C ILE A 53 -5.40 -20.22 41.85
N PRO A 54 -6.54 -20.89 41.58
CA PRO A 54 -7.55 -21.14 42.61
C PRO A 54 -7.05 -21.97 43.79
N GLU A 55 -6.14 -22.92 43.56
CA GLU A 55 -5.67 -23.86 44.58
C GLU A 55 -4.44 -23.34 45.35
N HIS A 56 -3.52 -22.66 44.68
CA HIS A 56 -2.19 -22.32 45.20
C HIS A 56 -1.82 -20.84 45.06
N GLY A 57 -2.72 -19.99 44.56
CA GLY A 57 -2.43 -18.58 44.30
C GLY A 57 -1.98 -17.81 45.55
N ASP A 58 -2.66 -18.05 46.69
CA ASP A 58 -2.35 -17.40 47.96
C ASP A 58 -1.00 -17.88 48.53
N GLU A 59 -0.73 -19.18 48.48
CA GLU A 59 0.56 -19.77 48.90
C GLU A 59 1.73 -19.21 48.07
N ALA A 60 1.50 -19.03 46.76
CA ALA A 60 2.45 -18.44 45.84
C ALA A 60 2.53 -16.90 45.94
N ARG A 61 1.75 -16.27 46.83
CA ARG A 61 1.63 -14.81 47.00
C ARG A 61 1.30 -14.07 45.69
N ILE A 62 0.54 -14.70 44.81
CA ILE A 62 0.08 -14.11 43.57
C ILE A 62 -1.16 -13.28 43.87
N HIS A 63 -1.06 -11.97 43.65
CA HIS A 63 -2.20 -11.09 43.84
C HIS A 63 -3.29 -11.41 42.79
N ALA A 64 -4.55 -11.59 43.22
CA ALA A 64 -5.66 -11.96 42.34
C ALA A 64 -5.81 -11.03 41.12
N LYS A 65 -5.56 -9.73 41.32
CA LYS A 65 -5.54 -8.73 40.24
C LYS A 65 -4.57 -9.06 39.10
N THR A 66 -3.40 -9.63 39.39
CA THR A 66 -2.43 -10.00 38.35
C THR A 66 -2.98 -11.08 37.43
N TYR A 67 -3.67 -12.08 37.97
CA TYR A 67 -4.29 -13.12 37.15
C TYR A 67 -5.47 -12.56 36.33
N GLN A 68 -6.27 -11.67 36.92
CA GLN A 68 -7.35 -10.98 36.21
C GLN A 68 -6.81 -10.15 35.02
N GLU A 69 -5.75 -9.37 35.22
CA GLU A 69 -5.11 -8.60 34.16
C GLU A 69 -4.60 -9.50 33.02
N ILE A 70 -4.06 -10.68 33.33
CA ILE A 70 -3.66 -11.66 32.30
C ILE A 70 -4.87 -12.10 31.48
N LEU A 71 -5.99 -12.44 32.13
CA LEU A 71 -7.20 -12.88 31.43
C LEU A 71 -7.77 -11.78 30.53
N GLU A 72 -7.80 -10.53 31.02
CA GLU A 72 -8.23 -9.37 30.23
C GLU A 72 -7.37 -9.19 28.98
N ILE A 73 -6.04 -9.24 29.12
CA ILE A 73 -5.11 -9.14 27.98
C ILE A 73 -5.33 -10.27 26.97
N VAL A 74 -5.55 -11.50 27.43
CA VAL A 74 -5.82 -12.65 26.56
C VAL A 74 -7.08 -12.43 25.73
N VAL A 75 -8.16 -11.91 26.33
CA VAL A 75 -9.40 -11.59 25.63
C VAL A 75 -9.18 -10.49 24.60
N ILE A 76 -8.50 -9.39 24.98
CA ILE A 76 -8.19 -8.28 24.06
C ILE A 76 -7.35 -8.79 22.87
N LEU A 77 -6.34 -9.61 23.12
CA LEU A 77 -5.52 -10.20 22.06
C LEU A 77 -6.33 -11.08 21.12
N ALA A 78 -7.31 -11.83 21.63
CA ALA A 78 -8.19 -12.64 20.80
C ALA A 78 -9.07 -11.78 19.90
N LEU A 79 -9.65 -10.70 20.42
CA LEU A 79 -10.43 -9.73 19.63
C LEU A 79 -9.59 -9.09 18.53
N ILE A 80 -8.41 -8.55 18.87
CA ILE A 80 -7.49 -7.96 17.89
C ILE A 80 -7.10 -8.97 16.81
N ARG A 81 -6.78 -10.22 17.17
CA ARG A 81 -6.37 -11.25 16.21
C ARG A 81 -7.50 -11.72 15.30
N LYS A 82 -8.74 -11.65 15.77
CA LYS A 82 -9.92 -11.96 14.98
C LYS A 82 -10.10 -10.91 13.87
N ASP A 83 -10.02 -9.63 14.22
CA ASP A 83 -10.43 -8.55 13.31
C ASP A 83 -9.27 -8.02 12.45
N ALA A 84 -8.02 -8.09 12.93
CA ALA A 84 -6.85 -7.54 12.22
C ALA A 84 -6.65 -8.04 10.77
N PRO A 85 -6.82 -9.33 10.44
CA PRO A 85 -6.67 -9.81 9.07
C PRO A 85 -7.70 -9.17 8.11
N GLY A 86 -8.94 -8.99 8.56
CA GLY A 86 -10.01 -8.38 7.78
C GLY A 86 -9.73 -6.90 7.51
N VAL A 87 -9.33 -6.16 8.55
CA VAL A 87 -8.92 -4.75 8.42
C VAL A 87 -7.73 -4.60 7.47
N ALA A 88 -6.73 -5.47 7.57
CA ALA A 88 -5.57 -5.45 6.68
C ALA A 88 -5.99 -5.66 5.21
N LYS A 89 -6.89 -6.61 4.95
CA LYS A 89 -7.40 -6.84 3.60
C LYS A 89 -8.23 -5.65 3.10
N LEU A 90 -9.08 -5.05 3.94
CA LEU A 90 -9.84 -3.87 3.55
C LEU A 90 -8.92 -2.70 3.19
N SER A 91 -7.85 -2.49 3.96
CA SER A 91 -6.84 -1.48 3.66
C SER A 91 -6.12 -1.73 2.32
N GLU A 92 -5.82 -2.99 1.99
CA GLU A 92 -5.27 -3.38 0.69
C GLU A 92 -6.24 -3.06 -0.45
N ILE A 93 -7.50 -3.44 -0.31
CA ILE A 93 -8.55 -3.18 -1.32
C ILE A 93 -8.76 -1.68 -1.54
N LEU A 94 -8.68 -0.85 -0.49
CA LEU A 94 -8.78 0.60 -0.63
C LEU A 94 -7.63 1.17 -1.47
N ARG A 95 -6.40 0.70 -1.23
CA ARG A 95 -5.23 1.12 -2.01
C ARG A 95 -5.33 0.66 -3.48
N GLU A 96 -5.78 -0.57 -3.72
CA GLU A 96 -6.01 -1.07 -5.08
C GLU A 96 -7.10 -0.26 -5.81
N SER A 97 -8.18 0.06 -5.09
CA SER A 97 -9.30 0.85 -5.61
C SER A 97 -8.85 2.27 -5.95
N GLU A 98 -8.03 2.89 -5.11
CA GLU A 98 -7.44 4.22 -5.38
C GLU A 98 -6.70 4.22 -6.71
N VAL A 99 -5.74 3.32 -6.89
CA VAL A 99 -4.96 3.20 -8.15
C VAL A 99 -5.87 2.93 -9.35
N TYR A 100 -6.87 2.05 -9.20
CA TYR A 100 -7.83 1.77 -10.26
C TYR A 100 -8.64 3.02 -10.67
N TYR A 101 -9.15 3.78 -9.68
CA TYR A 101 -9.94 4.97 -9.97
C TYR A 101 -9.09 6.14 -10.47
N GLU A 102 -7.82 6.24 -10.05
CA GLU A 102 -6.85 7.18 -10.64
C GLU A 102 -6.62 6.88 -12.13
N ASP A 103 -6.32 5.62 -12.51
CA ASP A 103 -6.15 5.24 -13.92
C ASP A 103 -7.41 5.51 -14.75
N LYS A 104 -8.58 5.20 -14.18
CA LYS A 104 -9.87 5.48 -14.83
C LYS A 104 -10.08 6.98 -15.02
N LEU A 105 -9.73 7.81 -14.03
CA LEU A 105 -9.80 9.26 -14.11
C LEU A 105 -8.89 9.79 -15.21
N GLU A 106 -7.62 9.35 -15.25
CA GLU A 106 -6.65 9.73 -16.28
C GLU A 106 -7.13 9.39 -17.69
N THR A 107 -7.71 8.19 -17.86
CA THR A 107 -8.31 7.76 -19.12
C THR A 107 -9.46 8.68 -19.54
N LEU A 108 -10.33 9.07 -18.60
CA LEU A 108 -11.45 9.97 -18.87
C LEU A 108 -10.98 11.38 -19.24
N ILE A 109 -10.02 11.94 -18.51
CA ILE A 109 -9.42 13.25 -18.80
C ILE A 109 -8.76 13.23 -20.19
N SER A 110 -8.02 12.17 -20.52
CA SER A 110 -7.39 12.00 -21.83
C SER A 110 -8.41 11.96 -22.98
N ARG A 111 -9.54 11.26 -22.78
CA ARG A 111 -10.65 11.19 -23.74
C ARG A 111 -11.34 12.55 -23.89
N LEU A 112 -11.58 13.25 -22.78
CA LEU A 112 -12.17 14.58 -22.78
C LEU A 112 -11.29 15.58 -23.54
N GLY A 113 -10.01 15.64 -23.22
CA GLY A 113 -9.06 16.53 -23.90
C GLY A 113 -8.97 16.25 -25.40
N LYS A 114 -9.01 14.97 -25.81
CA LYS A 114 -9.09 14.61 -27.24
C LYS A 114 -10.38 15.13 -27.87
N SER A 115 -11.54 14.90 -27.24
CA SER A 115 -12.82 15.39 -27.75
C SER A 115 -12.83 16.91 -27.92
N VAL A 116 -12.22 17.66 -27.01
CA VAL A 116 -12.11 19.12 -27.12
C VAL A 116 -11.29 19.52 -28.35
N ILE A 117 -10.14 18.87 -28.59
CA ILE A 117 -9.31 19.13 -29.78
C ILE A 117 -10.10 18.83 -31.06
N ASP A 118 -10.68 17.63 -31.13
CA ASP A 118 -11.42 17.16 -32.30
C ASP A 118 -12.59 18.13 -32.61
N THR A 119 -13.38 18.52 -31.60
CA THR A 119 -14.47 19.51 -31.77
C THR A 119 -13.96 20.90 -32.15
N ALA A 120 -12.86 21.38 -31.56
CA ALA A 120 -12.31 22.69 -31.89
C ALA A 120 -11.88 22.77 -33.37
N GLN A 121 -11.34 21.67 -33.91
CA GLN A 121 -10.90 21.56 -35.30
C GLN A 121 -12.06 21.32 -36.26
N ASP A 122 -12.90 20.31 -35.99
CA ASP A 122 -13.94 19.84 -36.91
C ASP A 122 -15.12 20.83 -36.99
N ASP A 123 -15.56 21.37 -35.85
CA ASP A 123 -16.66 22.35 -35.79
C ASP A 123 -16.18 23.80 -36.02
N LYS A 124 -14.87 24.01 -36.27
CA LYS A 124 -14.24 25.33 -36.42
C LYS A 124 -14.49 26.26 -35.22
N LYS A 125 -14.39 25.72 -33.99
CA LYS A 125 -14.55 26.45 -32.72
C LYS A 125 -13.22 26.54 -31.97
N PRO A 126 -12.22 27.29 -32.47
CA PRO A 126 -10.88 27.34 -31.85
C PRO A 126 -10.88 27.91 -30.44
N GLY A 127 -11.89 28.72 -30.07
CA GLY A 127 -12.02 29.27 -28.72
C GLY A 127 -12.16 28.21 -27.62
N LEU A 128 -12.56 26.98 -27.95
CA LEU A 128 -12.61 25.87 -26.99
C LEU A 128 -11.23 25.50 -26.44
N LEU A 129 -10.16 25.67 -27.23
CA LEU A 129 -8.81 25.33 -26.78
C LEU A 129 -8.36 26.23 -25.61
N ALA A 130 -8.72 27.50 -25.65
CA ALA A 130 -8.42 28.44 -24.56
C ALA A 130 -9.24 28.16 -23.29
N ILE A 131 -10.49 27.70 -23.44
CA ILE A 131 -11.37 27.37 -22.29
C ILE A 131 -10.85 26.14 -21.54
N PHE A 132 -10.28 25.17 -22.25
CA PHE A 132 -9.78 23.91 -21.68
C PHE A 132 -8.24 23.84 -21.59
N GLU A 133 -7.58 24.99 -21.57
CA GLU A 133 -6.10 25.09 -21.61
C GLU A 133 -5.44 24.18 -20.56
N GLU A 134 -5.89 24.23 -19.30
CA GLU A 134 -5.33 23.42 -18.22
C GLU A 134 -5.48 21.91 -18.46
N THR A 135 -6.63 21.48 -19.00
CA THR A 135 -6.87 20.07 -19.31
C THR A 135 -5.96 19.59 -20.45
N LEU A 136 -5.76 20.44 -21.47
CA LEU A 136 -4.88 20.13 -22.59
C LEU A 136 -3.41 20.11 -22.17
N ALA A 137 -2.99 21.06 -21.31
CA ALA A 137 -1.67 21.11 -20.72
C ALA A 137 -1.39 19.89 -19.84
N TYR A 138 -2.35 19.51 -18.97
CA TYR A 138 -2.24 18.33 -18.12
C TYR A 138 -2.05 17.06 -18.97
N ARG A 139 -2.85 16.90 -20.03
CA ARG A 139 -2.75 15.77 -20.96
C ARG A 139 -1.40 15.70 -21.67
N SER A 140 -0.78 16.84 -22.01
CA SER A 140 0.50 16.85 -22.74
C SER A 140 1.68 16.43 -21.86
N MET A 141 1.57 16.53 -20.52
CA MET A 141 2.67 16.27 -19.59
C MET A 141 3.38 14.92 -19.82
N TYR A 142 2.64 13.85 -20.09
CA TYR A 142 3.25 12.53 -20.35
C TYR A 142 3.93 12.45 -21.73
N ALA A 143 3.35 13.08 -22.75
CA ALA A 143 3.94 13.16 -24.08
C ALA A 143 5.24 13.98 -24.06
N ASP A 144 5.24 15.08 -23.32
CA ASP A 144 6.39 15.98 -23.16
C ASP A 144 7.52 15.28 -22.41
N LYS A 145 7.20 14.55 -21.33
CA LYS A 145 8.18 13.70 -20.61
C LYS A 145 8.75 12.62 -21.51
N ALA A 146 7.92 11.91 -22.26
CA ALA A 146 8.39 10.86 -23.17
C ALA A 146 9.30 11.42 -24.28
N ALA A 147 8.97 12.58 -24.84
CA ALA A 147 9.80 13.27 -25.81
C ALA A 147 11.13 13.71 -25.21
N ALA A 148 11.14 14.24 -23.98
CA ALA A 148 12.35 14.60 -23.27
C ALA A 148 13.26 13.39 -23.00
N THR A 149 12.67 12.25 -22.60
CA THR A 149 13.41 10.99 -22.42
C THR A 149 14.01 10.49 -23.74
N ARG A 150 13.27 10.52 -24.85
CA ARG A 150 13.79 10.14 -26.18
C ARG A 150 14.97 11.00 -26.60
N LYS A 151 14.85 12.33 -26.48
CA LYS A 151 15.94 13.27 -26.77
C LYS A 151 17.18 13.00 -25.92
N LYS A 152 17.01 12.72 -24.63
CA LYS A 152 18.12 12.39 -23.72
C LYS A 152 18.82 11.08 -24.14
N ASN A 153 18.06 10.06 -24.51
CA ASN A 153 18.60 8.77 -24.95
C ASN A 153 19.32 8.88 -26.30
N GLU A 154 18.78 9.67 -27.23
CA GLU A 154 19.42 9.95 -28.53
C GLU A 154 20.75 10.71 -28.36
N ALA A 155 20.80 11.71 -27.46
CA ALA A 155 22.03 12.43 -27.13
C ALA A 155 23.09 11.50 -26.49
N ALA A 156 22.69 10.68 -25.51
CA ALA A 156 23.59 9.72 -24.88
C ALA A 156 24.11 8.65 -25.86
N ALA A 157 23.30 8.24 -26.84
CA ALA A 157 23.71 7.32 -27.89
C ALA A 157 24.69 7.95 -28.91
N GLN A 158 24.62 9.26 -29.13
CA GLN A 158 25.56 9.98 -30.00
C GLN A 158 26.92 10.21 -29.34
N GLU A 159 26.97 10.34 -28.01
CA GLU A 159 28.20 10.47 -27.23
C GLU A 159 28.91 9.13 -26.96
N GLY A 160 28.20 8.00 -27.09
CA GLY A 160 28.71 6.64 -26.88
C GLY A 160 29.23 5.91 -28.11
N LYS A 161 29.84 6.58 -29.11
CA LYS A 161 30.55 5.87 -30.18
C LYS A 161 31.84 5.24 -29.63
N PRO A 162 32.04 3.92 -29.72
CA PRO A 162 33.30 3.31 -29.32
C PRO A 162 34.41 3.76 -30.29
N THR A 163 35.43 4.40 -29.74
CA THR A 163 36.71 4.60 -30.42
C THR A 163 37.37 3.23 -30.56
N THR A 164 37.16 2.54 -31.67
CA THR A 164 38.03 1.45 -32.10
C THR A 164 39.27 2.12 -32.71
N SER A 165 40.36 2.22 -31.93
CA SER A 165 41.70 2.46 -32.46
C SER A 165 42.62 1.30 -32.04
N ASP A 166 43.00 0.54 -33.06
CA ASP A 166 44.13 -0.36 -33.25
C ASP A 166 45.16 -0.54 -32.11
N GLY A 167 45.38 -1.83 -31.79
CA GLY A 167 46.66 -2.52 -32.03
C GLY A 167 47.91 -2.12 -31.23
N GLN A 168 48.31 -2.97 -30.26
CA GLN A 168 49.71 -3.41 -30.12
C GLN A 168 49.83 -4.62 -29.19
N GLU A 169 50.20 -5.77 -29.76
CA GLU A 169 50.62 -6.97 -29.03
C GLU A 169 52.16 -7.05 -29.15
N PRO A 170 52.94 -6.91 -28.06
CA PRO A 170 54.37 -7.19 -28.10
C PRO A 170 54.63 -8.66 -27.75
N ALA A 171 55.50 -9.25 -28.57
CA ALA A 171 56.08 -10.56 -28.41
C ALA A 171 56.87 -10.72 -27.09
N GLY A 172 56.89 -11.94 -26.57
CA GLY A 172 57.79 -12.35 -25.49
C GLY A 172 57.79 -13.87 -25.32
N SER A 173 58.75 -14.52 -25.99
CA SER A 173 59.18 -15.90 -25.74
C SER A 173 60.06 -16.01 -24.50
#